data_AF-V6DJL0-F1
#
_entry.id   AF-V6DJL0-F1
#
_cell.length_a   1.000
_cell.length_b   1.000
_cell.length_c   1.000
_cell.angle_alpha   90.00
_cell.angle_beta   90.00
_cell.angle_gamma   90.00
#
_symmetry.space_group_name_H-M   'P 1'
#
loop_
_entity.id
_entity.type
_entity.pdbx_description
1 polymer ?
#
loop_
_entity_poly.entity_id
_entity_poly.type
_entity_poly.pdbx_seq_one_letter_code
_entity_poly.pdbx_strand_id
1 'polypeptide(L)' 'MMLDNSTYNKVKLIYKLSRMIWFIDKHGLLDANNSGDKECLDNLVALKKDLEKHLEKLQKSVCIISQ' A
#
# COMPACT_ATOMS: atom_id res chain seq x y z
N MET A 1 19.66 -21.55 -4.06
CA MET A 1 19.82 -20.20 -4.62
C MET A 1 18.48 -19.88 -5.30
N MET A 2 17.56 -19.19 -4.62
CA MET A 2 16.33 -18.75 -5.29
C MET A 2 16.75 -17.78 -6.38
N LEU A 3 16.53 -18.13 -7.64
CA LEU A 3 16.71 -17.22 -8.76
C LEU A 3 15.80 -16.02 -8.49
N ASP A 4 16.43 -14.92 -8.10
CA ASP A 4 15.83 -13.70 -7.60
C ASP A 4 15.14 -13.01 -8.78
N ASN A 5 13.90 -13.41 -9.08
CA ASN A 5 13.09 -12.69 -10.06
C ASN A 5 12.64 -11.39 -9.39
N SER A 6 13.58 -10.46 -9.28
CA SER A 6 13.45 -9.17 -8.60
C SER A 6 12.23 -8.41 -9.13
N THR A 7 11.94 -8.52 -10.43
CA THR A 7 10.72 -7.99 -11.04
C THR A 7 9.46 -8.65 -10.50
N TYR A 8 9.39 -10.00 -10.48
CA TYR A 8 8.25 -10.71 -9.89
C TYR A 8 8.04 -10.36 -8.41
N ASN A 9 9.12 -10.29 -7.62
CA ASN A 9 9.07 -9.93 -6.21
C ASN A 9 8.55 -8.49 -6.01
N LYS A 10 8.99 -7.55 -6.85
CA LYS A 10 8.47 -6.17 -6.86
C LYS A 10 6.98 -6.12 -7.25
N VAL A 11 6.55 -6.80 -8.30
CA VAL A 11 5.12 -6.87 -8.71
C VAL A 11 4.26 -7.49 -7.61
N LYS A 12 4.72 -8.58 -6.99
CA LYS A 12 4.04 -9.20 -5.84
C LYS A 12 3.91 -8.24 -4.66
N LEU A 13 4.94 -7.43 -4.41
CA LEU A 13 4.91 -6.43 -3.35
C LEU A 13 3.98 -5.25 -3.68
N ILE A 14 3.95 -4.77 -4.94
CA ILE A 14 2.97 -3.79 -5.45
C ILE A 14 1.55 -4.30 -5.15
N TYR A 15 1.22 -5.53 -5.56
CA TYR A 15 -0.10 -6.11 -5.34
C TYR A 15 -0.49 -6.15 -3.86
N LYS A 16 0.43 -6.57 -2.99
CA LYS A 16 0.19 -6.62 -1.53
C LYS A 16 -0.07 -5.23 -0.95
N LEU A 17 0.74 -4.24 -1.31
CA LEU A 17 0.58 -2.86 -0.84
C LEU A 17 -0.75 -2.27 -1.33
N SER A 18 -1.11 -2.46 -2.60
CA SER A 18 -2.39 -1.98 -3.15
C SER A 18 -3.59 -2.61 -2.42
N ARG A 19 -3.51 -3.89 -2.05
CA ARG A 19 -4.56 -4.55 -1.25
C ARG A 19 -4.70 -3.96 0.15
N MET A 20 -3.60 -3.65 0.82
CA MET A 20 -3.62 -3.02 2.14
C MET A 20 -4.26 -1.63 2.08
N ILE A 21 -3.84 -0.80 1.10
CA ILE A 21 -4.41 0.53 0.87
C ILE A 21 -5.91 0.43 0.61
N TRP A 22 -6.33 -0.50 -0.26
CA TRP A 22 -7.75 -0.72 -0.56
C TRP A 22 -8.54 -1.12 0.69
N PHE A 23 -7.99 -1.98 1.55
CA PHE A 23 -8.66 -2.38 2.79
C PHE A 23 -8.84 -1.20 3.74
N ILE A 24 -7.80 -0.36 3.90
CA ILE A 24 -7.90 0.85 4.74
C ILE A 24 -8.98 1.79 4.17
N ASP A 25 -9.00 2.00 2.85
CA ASP A 25 -9.93 2.90 2.18
C ASP A 25 -11.40 2.45 2.25
N LYS A 26 -11.65 1.14 2.13
CA LYS A 26 -13.01 0.58 2.07
C LYS A 26 -13.59 0.16 3.41
N HIS A 27 -12.74 -0.19 4.36
CA HIS A 27 -13.17 -0.76 5.64
C HIS A 27 -12.55 -0.01 6.82
N GLY A 28 -11.22 0.05 6.88
CA GLY A 28 -10.51 0.53 8.07
C GLY A 28 -10.94 1.93 8.55
N LEU A 29 -11.03 2.90 7.63
CA LEU A 29 -11.43 4.27 7.98
C LEU A 29 -12.88 4.36 8.45
N LEU A 30 -13.79 3.61 7.81
CA LEU A 30 -15.20 3.58 8.18
C LEU A 30 -15.39 2.95 9.57
N ASP A 31 -14.70 1.84 9.83
CA ASP A 31 -14.79 1.12 11.10
C ASP A 31 -14.26 1.97 12.26
N ALA A 32 -13.10 2.60 12.09
CA ALA A 32 -12.51 3.49 13.11
C ALA A 32 -13.40 4.72 13.38
N ASN A 33 -14.01 5.29 12.33
CA ASN A 33 -14.94 6.39 12.48
C ASN A 33 -16.22 5.96 13.20
N ASN A 34 -16.78 4.79 12.88
CA ASN A 34 -17.98 4.25 13.50
C ASN A 34 -17.77 3.86 14.97
N SER A 35 -16.56 3.42 15.34
CA SER A 35 -16.20 3.14 16.74
C SER A 35 -15.88 4.40 17.55
N GLY A 36 -15.80 5.57 16.91
CA GLY A 36 -15.41 6.82 17.55
C GLY A 36 -13.93 6.88 17.96
N ASP A 37 -13.10 5.99 17.41
CA ASP A 37 -11.69 5.89 17.75
C ASP A 37 -10.86 6.83 16.85
N LYS A 38 -10.68 8.06 17.34
CA LYS A 38 -9.96 9.11 16.62
C LYS A 38 -8.48 8.79 16.43
N GLU A 39 -7.84 8.18 17.43
CA GLU A 39 -6.43 7.81 17.33
C GLU A 39 -6.21 6.74 16.26
N CYS A 40 -7.07 5.72 16.24
CA CYS A 40 -7.06 4.71 15.20
C CYS A 40 -7.31 5.31 13.81
N LEU A 41 -8.28 6.22 13.69
CA LEU A 41 -8.57 6.91 12.43
C LEU A 41 -7.35 7.68 11.91
N ASP A 42 -6.72 8.49 12.76
CA ASP A 42 -5.54 9.28 12.41
C ASP A 42 -4.35 8.37 12.01
N ASN A 43 -4.14 7.28 12.76
CA ASN A 43 -3.12 6.28 12.45
C ASN A 43 -3.36 5.60 11.10
N LEU A 44 -4.62 5.26 10.78
CA LEU A 44 -4.98 4.64 9.49
C LEU A 44 -4.80 5.61 8.33
N VAL A 45 -5.13 6.90 8.50
CA VAL A 45 -4.90 7.94 7.49
C VAL A 45 -3.39 8.13 7.24
N ALA A 46 -2.59 8.20 8.31
CA ALA A 46 -1.14 8.32 8.20
C ALA A 46 -0.53 7.09 7.51
N LEU A 47 -0.94 5.89 7.94
CA LEU A 47 -0.48 4.62 7.36
C LEU A 47 -0.83 4.53 5.88
N LYS A 48 -2.06 4.86 5.48
CA LYS A 48 -2.48 4.87 4.07
C LYS A 48 -1.55 5.77 3.23
N LYS A 49 -1.31 7.00 3.70
CA LYS A 49 -0.46 7.97 3.02
C LYS A 49 0.98 7.46 2.84
N ASP A 50 1.53 6.79 3.84
CA ASP A 50 2.88 6.23 3.74
C ASP A 50 2.93 5.00 2.81
N LEU A 51 1.93 4.12 2.87
CA LEU A 51 1.80 3.00 1.94
C LEU A 51 1.69 3.46 0.48
N GLU A 52 0.94 4.53 0.21
CA GLU A 52 0.82 5.13 -1.13
C GLU A 52 2.16 5.65 -1.64
N LYS A 53 2.95 6.35 -0.80
CA LYS A 53 4.31 6.79 -1.17
C LYS A 53 5.22 5.62 -1.51
N HIS A 54 5.14 4.52 -0.75
CA HIS A 54 5.93 3.32 -1.02
C HIS A 54 5.49 2.61 -2.29
N LEU A 55 4.18 2.52 -2.53
CA LEU A 55 3.61 1.96 -3.75
C LEU A 55 4.08 2.74 -4.98
N GLU A 56 4.04 4.07 -4.95
CA GLU A 56 4.48 4.94 -6.05
C GLU A 56 5.97 4.72 -6.36
N LYS A 57 6.84 4.69 -5.34
CA LYS A 57 8.28 4.41 -5.50
C LYS A 57 8.50 3.04 -6.13
N LEU A 58 7.76 2.03 -5.69
CA LEU A 58 7.91 0.67 -6.18
C LEU A 58 7.39 0.52 -7.61
N GLN A 59 6.27 1.17 -7.94
CA GLN A 59 5.73 1.23 -9.30
C GLN A 59 6.74 1.87 -10.27
N LYS A 60 7.37 2.99 -9.89
CA LYS A 60 8.45 3.60 -10.69
C LYS A 60 9.64 2.65 -10.90
N SER A 61 9.91 1.76 -9.95
CA SER A 61 11.02 0.79 -10.04
C SER A 61 10.72 -0.46 -10.88
N VAL A 62 9.45 -0.68 -11.25
CA VAL A 62 8.97 -1.79 -12.08
C VAL A 62 8.57 -1.30 -13.47
N CYS A 63 7.99 -0.11 -13.56
CA CYS A 63 7.68 0.55 -14.82
C CYS A 63 8.99 0.96 -15.52
N ILE A 64 9.39 0.18 -16.52
CA ILE A 64 10.00 0.72 -17.74
C ILE A 64 8.86 1.45 -18.46
N ILE A 65 8.56 2.70 -18.09
CA ILE A 65 7.96 3.58 -19.09
C ILE A 65 9.11 3.81 -20.05
N SER A 66 8.98 3.20 -21.23
CA SER A 66 9.77 3.47 -22.41
C SER A 66 10.18 4.94 -22.46
N GLN A 67 11.47 5.22 -22.26
CA GLN A 67 12.11 6.44 -22.73
C GLN A 67 13.13 6.02 -23.77
#